data_AF-A0A528JHI8-F1
#
_entry.id   AF-A0A528JHI8-F1
#
_cell.length_a   1.000
_cell.length_b   1.000
_cell.length_c   1.000
_cell.angle_alpha   90.00
_cell.angle_beta   90.00
_cell.angle_gamma   90.00
#
_symmetry.space_group_name_H-M   'P 1'
#
loop_
_entity.id
_entity.type
_entity.pdbx_description
1 polymer ?
#
loop_
_entity_poly.entity_id
_entity_poly.type
_entity_poly.pdbx_seq_one_letter_code
_entity_poly.pdbx_strand_id
1 'polypeptide(L)'
;MTERSRSSIIIVGGGASGVILAGHLLRSPDPRLRVTMVEKRAAFGPGIAYSTLLPDHLLNVSAMGMSALADDPEHFWRWLQDKGLAKEEDPPIYAPRSVYGLYLQELLVEIAERERTRLRLVQEEGVLISPTPAGVELRLA
;
A
#
# COMPACT_ATOMS: atom_id res chain seq x y z
N MET A 1 34.72 9.56 10.03
CA MET A 1 33.75 9.49 8.92
C MET A 1 32.62 8.59 9.41
N THR A 2 31.56 9.16 9.98
CA THR A 2 30.40 8.37 10.46
C THR A 2 29.71 7.80 9.22
N GLU A 3 29.70 6.48 9.08
CA GLU A 3 28.84 5.80 8.11
C GLU A 3 27.42 6.35 8.30
N ARG A 4 26.86 7.00 7.28
CA ARG A 4 25.44 7.32 7.29
C ARG A 4 24.70 5.98 7.34
N SER A 5 24.15 5.69 8.51
CA SER A 5 23.20 4.60 8.77
C SER A 5 22.28 4.36 7.57
N ARG A 6 22.12 3.10 7.15
CA ARG A 6 21.15 2.72 6.12
C ARG A 6 19.78 3.30 6.52
N SER A 7 19.21 4.16 5.69
CA SER A 7 17.86 4.68 5.93
C SER A 7 16.86 3.53 5.76
N SER A 8 16.41 2.96 6.87
CA SER A 8 15.45 1.86 6.90
C SER A 8 14.16 2.33 7.55
N ILE A 9 13.03 2.02 6.92
CA ILE A 9 11.70 2.34 7.42
C ILE A 9 10.94 1.02 7.61
N ILE A 10 10.33 0.84 8.78
CA ILE A 10 9.43 -0.26 9.06
C ILE A 10 8.00 0.29 9.08
N ILE A 11 7.13 -0.29 8.26
CA ILE A 11 5.69 0.00 8.22
C ILE A 11 4.97 -1.16 8.91
N VAL A 12 4.28 -0.88 10.01
CA VAL A 12 3.46 -1.86 10.72
C VAL A 12 2.02 -1.71 10.26
N GLY A 13 1.52 -2.72 9.54
CA GLY A 13 0.23 -2.71 8.85
C GLY A 13 0.40 -2.64 7.33
N GLY A 14 -0.06 -3.68 6.64
CA GLY A 14 -0.07 -3.79 5.19
C GLY A 14 -1.43 -3.50 4.57
N GLY A 15 -2.24 -2.65 5.19
CA GLY A 15 -3.47 -2.12 4.59
C GLY A 15 -3.19 -0.95 3.64
N ALA A 16 -4.26 -0.27 3.20
CA ALA A 16 -4.17 0.83 2.22
C ALA A 16 -3.12 1.90 2.58
N SER A 17 -3.12 2.39 3.81
CA SER A 17 -2.14 3.40 4.25
C SER A 17 -0.70 2.90 4.14
N GLY A 18 -0.45 1.63 4.45
CA GLY A 18 0.88 1.03 4.35
C GLY A 18 1.33 0.92 2.89
N VAL A 19 0.46 0.44 2.01
CA VAL A 19 0.75 0.34 0.56
C VAL A 19 1.01 1.71 -0.05
N ILE A 20 0.13 2.68 0.20
CA ILE A 20 0.28 4.06 -0.30
C ILE A 20 1.59 4.68 0.20
N LEU A 21 1.88 4.54 1.50
CA LEU A 21 3.12 5.06 2.09
C LEU A 21 4.36 4.41 1.47
N ALA A 22 4.36 3.08 1.29
CA ALA A 22 5.48 2.38 0.65
C ALA A 22 5.68 2.84 -0.80
N GLY A 23 4.59 2.99 -1.56
CA GLY A 23 4.65 3.49 -2.94
C GLY A 23 5.29 4.88 -3.03
N HIS A 24 4.91 5.80 -2.13
CA HIS A 24 5.50 7.14 -2.07
C HIS A 24 6.95 7.13 -1.58
N LEU A 25 7.30 6.36 -0.55
CA LEU A 25 8.67 6.28 -0.03
C LEU A 25 9.64 5.75 -1.09
N LEU A 26 9.25 4.72 -1.83
CA LEU A 26 10.13 4.05 -2.79
C LEU A 26 10.39 4.85 -4.07
N ARG A 27 9.62 5.91 -4.32
CA ARG A 27 9.93 6.92 -5.34
C ARG A 27 11.15 7.78 -5.02
N SER A 28 11.62 7.75 -3.77
CA SER A 28 12.86 8.42 -3.38
C SER A 28 14.03 7.97 -4.26
N PRO A 29 14.86 8.91 -4.78
CA PRO A 29 16.02 8.58 -5.58
C PRO A 29 17.18 7.99 -4.74
N ASP A 30 17.09 7.95 -3.40
CA ASP A 30 18.14 7.36 -2.57
C ASP A 30 18.14 5.82 -2.73
N PRO A 31 19.18 5.23 -3.37
CA PRO A 31 19.25 3.79 -3.61
C PRO A 31 19.50 2.99 -2.32
N ARG A 32 19.77 3.64 -1.19
CA ARG A 32 20.02 3.01 0.12
C ARG A 32 18.77 2.94 0.97
N LEU A 33 17.71 3.68 0.63
CA LEU A 33 16.43 3.58 1.32
C LEU A 33 15.90 2.14 1.22
N ARG A 34 15.51 1.57 2.36
CA ARG A 34 14.86 0.27 2.46
C ARG A 34 13.54 0.42 3.21
N VAL A 35 12.50 -0.25 2.72
CA VAL A 35 11.17 -0.29 3.33
C VAL A 35 10.84 -1.73 3.65
N THR A 36 10.53 -2.01 4.92
CA THR A 36 9.98 -3.30 5.35
C THR A 36 8.54 -3.09 5.77
N MET A 37 7.60 -3.81 5.17
CA MET A 37 6.20 -3.79 5.55
C MET A 37 5.85 -5.09 6.26
N VAL A 38 5.23 -4.96 7.43
CA VAL A 38 4.83 -6.07 8.28
C VAL A 38 3.31 -6.11 8.38
N GLU A 39 2.69 -7.22 7.99
CA GLU A 39 1.23 -7.42 8.09
C GLU A 39 0.94 -8.80 8.64
N LYS A 40 0.03 -8.89 9.61
CA LYS A 40 -0.30 -10.16 10.25
C LYS A 40 -1.29 -11.01 9.44
N ARG A 41 -2.07 -10.38 8.58
CA ARG A 41 -3.02 -11.09 7.69
C ARG A 41 -2.30 -11.70 6.50
N ALA A 42 -2.93 -12.71 5.91
CA ALA A 42 -2.45 -13.35 4.68
C ALA A 42 -2.38 -12.40 3.48
N ALA A 43 -3.20 -11.35 3.45
CA ALA A 43 -3.28 -10.41 2.34
C ALA A 43 -2.76 -9.03 2.75
N PHE A 44 -1.76 -8.56 2.00
CA PHE A 44 -1.37 -7.15 1.94
C PHE A 44 -2.26 -6.40 0.95
N GLY A 45 -2.43 -5.09 1.13
CA GLY A 45 -3.29 -4.22 0.31
C GLY A 45 -4.59 -3.85 1.03
N PRO A 46 -5.59 -4.74 1.13
CA PRO A 46 -6.93 -4.35 1.52
C PRO A 46 -7.05 -3.90 2.98
N GLY A 47 -6.25 -4.48 3.88
CA GLY A 47 -6.38 -4.26 5.33
C GLY A 47 -7.81 -4.54 5.82
N ILE A 48 -8.20 -4.02 6.99
CA ILE A 48 -9.57 -4.22 7.50
C ILE A 48 -10.60 -3.54 6.61
N ALA A 49 -10.31 -2.31 6.15
CA ALA A 49 -11.28 -1.44 5.50
C ALA A 49 -11.79 -2.00 4.16
N TYR A 50 -10.95 -2.73 3.42
CA TYR A 50 -11.25 -3.17 2.06
C TYR A 50 -11.29 -4.70 1.88
N SER A 51 -11.23 -5.46 2.99
CA SER A 51 -11.33 -6.94 2.97
C SER A 51 -12.77 -7.48 3.02
N THR A 52 -13.78 -6.62 2.96
CA THR A 52 -15.19 -7.05 2.96
C THR A 52 -15.51 -7.87 1.72
N LEU A 53 -16.30 -8.94 1.88
CA LEU A 53 -16.82 -9.75 0.77
C LEU A 53 -18.20 -9.31 0.29
N LEU A 54 -18.86 -8.41 1.03
CA LEU A 54 -20.18 -7.90 0.67
C LEU A 54 -20.06 -6.87 -0.46
N PRO A 55 -20.71 -7.10 -1.62
CA PRO A 55 -20.60 -6.22 -2.78
C PRO A 55 -21.20 -4.83 -2.53
N ASP A 56 -22.19 -4.73 -1.64
CA ASP A 56 -22.88 -3.48 -1.31
C ASP A 56 -22.08 -2.58 -0.36
N HIS A 57 -20.94 -3.04 0.14
CA HIS A 57 -20.03 -2.21 0.92
C HIS A 57 -19.24 -1.31 -0.02
N LEU A 58 -19.85 -0.19 -0.42
CA LEU A 58 -19.25 0.76 -1.35
C LEU A 58 -18.24 1.70 -0.68
N LEU A 59 -17.38 2.28 -1.50
CA LEU A 59 -16.56 3.44 -1.13
C LEU A 59 -17.46 4.63 -0.80
N ASN A 60 -17.01 5.48 0.13
CA ASN A 60 -17.69 6.72 0.49
C ASN A 60 -17.28 7.92 -0.38
N VAL A 61 -16.30 7.72 -1.26
CA VAL A 61 -15.80 8.69 -2.24
C VAL A 61 -15.87 8.02 -3.60
N SER A 62 -16.14 8.82 -4.65
CA SER A 62 -16.15 8.29 -6.02
C SER A 62 -14.75 7.83 -6.44
N ALA A 63 -14.68 6.96 -7.44
CA ALA A 63 -13.43 6.43 -7.95
C ALA A 63 -12.41 7.52 -8.35
N MET A 64 -12.90 8.62 -8.92
CA MET A 64 -12.10 9.81 -9.29
C MET A 64 -11.41 10.48 -8.08
N GLY A 65 -11.94 10.32 -6.87
CA GLY A 65 -11.37 10.86 -5.64
C GLY A 65 -10.55 9.84 -4.83
N MET A 66 -10.36 8.64 -5.35
CA MET A 66 -9.82 7.51 -4.60
C MET A 66 -8.49 6.97 -5.13
N SER A 67 -7.75 7.72 -5.95
CA SER A 67 -6.42 7.29 -6.36
C SER A 67 -5.49 7.08 -5.15
N ALA A 68 -4.71 6.00 -5.20
CA ALA A 68 -3.65 5.73 -4.23
C ALA A 68 -2.37 6.56 -4.52
N LEU A 69 -2.31 7.25 -5.66
CA LEU A 69 -1.15 8.03 -6.11
C LEU A 69 -1.53 9.51 -6.18
N ALA A 70 -1.01 10.32 -5.25
CA ALA A 70 -1.36 11.74 -5.16
C ALA A 70 -0.98 12.57 -6.39
N ASP A 71 0.06 12.16 -7.13
CA ASP A 71 0.50 12.80 -8.38
C ASP A 71 -0.19 12.27 -9.62
N ASP A 72 -1.03 11.23 -9.46
CA ASP A 72 -1.83 10.66 -10.54
C ASP A 72 -3.27 10.43 -10.04
N PRO A 73 -4.07 11.50 -9.89
CA PRO A 73 -5.40 11.45 -9.27
C PRO A 73 -6.41 10.55 -10.00
N GLU A 74 -6.17 10.28 -11.28
CA GLU A 74 -7.03 9.45 -12.13
C GLU A 74 -6.60 7.98 -12.17
N HIS A 75 -5.52 7.59 -11.47
CA HIS A 75 -4.97 6.24 -11.58
C HIS A 75 -5.98 5.14 -11.25
N PHE A 76 -6.79 5.29 -10.18
CA PHE A 76 -7.81 4.30 -9.85
C PHE A 76 -8.95 4.28 -10.87
N TRP A 77 -9.31 5.43 -11.43
CA TRP A 77 -10.32 5.51 -12.49
C TRP A 77 -9.89 4.77 -13.75
N ARG A 78 -8.68 5.03 -14.24
CA ARG A 78 -8.14 4.31 -15.41
C ARG A 78 -8.00 2.81 -15.13
N TRP A 79 -7.58 2.43 -13.92
CA TRP A 79 -7.54 1.02 -13.52
C TRP A 79 -8.91 0.35 -13.59
N LEU A 80 -10.00 1.03 -13.19
CA LEU A 80 -11.36 0.49 -13.33
C LEU A 80 -11.75 0.33 -14.80
N GLN A 81 -11.39 1.28 -15.66
CA GLN A 81 -11.63 1.20 -17.11
C GLN A 81 -10.90 0.01 -17.73
N ASP A 82 -9.63 -0.18 -17.38
CA ASP A 82 -8.81 -1.30 -17.85
C ASP A 82 -9.37 -2.67 -17.43
N LYS A 83 -10.06 -2.74 -16.28
CA LYS A 83 -10.76 -3.95 -15.81
C LYS A 83 -12.17 -4.10 -16.41
N GLY A 84 -12.62 -3.16 -17.25
CA GLY A 84 -13.98 -3.14 -17.80
C GLY A 84 -15.06 -2.88 -16.75
N LEU A 85 -14.70 -2.28 -15.62
CA LEU A 85 -15.58 -1.95 -14.50
C LEU A 85 -16.11 -0.51 -14.56
N ALA A 86 -15.59 0.30 -15.48
CA ALA A 86 -16.01 1.66 -15.73
C ALA A 86 -15.86 2.00 -17.22
N LYS A 87 -16.64 2.98 -17.69
CA LYS A 87 -16.53 3.62 -19.00
C LYS A 87 -16.38 5.12 -18.83
N GLU A 88 -15.82 5.78 -19.83
CA GLU A 88 -15.59 7.24 -19.80
C GLU A 88 -16.88 8.03 -19.59
N GLU A 89 -17.99 7.53 -20.14
CA GLU A 89 -19.30 8.18 -20.07
C GLU A 89 -20.09 7.90 -18.78
N ASP A 90 -19.56 7.05 -17.89
CA ASP A 90 -20.28 6.66 -16.68
C ASP A 90 -20.43 7.82 -15.69
N PRO A 91 -21.55 7.90 -14.95
CA PRO A 91 -21.67 8.82 -13.83
C PRO A 91 -20.64 8.47 -12.73
N PRO A 92 -20.42 9.34 -11.72
CA PRO A 92 -19.51 9.05 -10.63
C PRO A 92 -19.74 7.66 -10.00
N ILE A 93 -18.74 6.79 -10.10
CA ILE A 93 -18.80 5.42 -9.60
C ILE A 93 -18.30 5.34 -8.16
N TYR A 94 -19.09 4.73 -7.28
CA TYR A 94 -18.69 4.35 -5.93
C TYR A 94 -18.42 2.86 -5.92
N ALA A 95 -17.18 2.47 -6.23
CA ALA A 95 -16.83 1.06 -6.38
C ALA A 95 -17.03 0.28 -5.07
N PRO A 96 -17.30 -1.04 -5.12
CA PRO A 96 -17.22 -1.89 -3.94
C PRO A 96 -15.85 -1.77 -3.28
N ARG A 97 -15.82 -1.79 -1.95
CA ARG A 97 -14.57 -1.75 -1.17
C ARG A 97 -13.65 -2.92 -1.51
N SER A 98 -14.19 -4.09 -1.86
CA SER A 98 -13.41 -5.24 -2.34
C SER A 98 -12.66 -4.95 -3.65
N VAL A 99 -13.27 -4.20 -4.57
CA VAL A 99 -12.64 -3.78 -5.83
C VAL A 99 -11.47 -2.83 -5.55
N TYR A 100 -11.64 -1.90 -4.62
CA TYR A 100 -10.53 -1.05 -4.18
C TYR A 100 -9.43 -1.85 -3.47
N GLY A 101 -9.80 -2.89 -2.71
CA GLY A 101 -8.87 -3.84 -2.14
C GLY A 101 -8.01 -4.55 -3.20
N LEU A 102 -8.62 -4.98 -4.31
CA LEU A 102 -7.90 -5.57 -5.44
C LEU A 102 -6.96 -4.57 -6.11
N TYR A 103 -7.40 -3.34 -6.33
CA TYR A 103 -6.54 -2.26 -6.84
C TYR A 103 -5.28 -2.07 -5.99
N LEU A 104 -5.43 -2.03 -4.66
CA LEU A 104 -4.29 -1.90 -3.74
C LEU A 104 -3.34 -3.11 -3.77
N GLN A 105 -3.87 -4.32 -4.00
CA GLN A 105 -3.07 -5.52 -4.17
C GLN A 105 -2.22 -5.46 -5.44
N GLU A 106 -2.84 -5.14 -6.57
CA GLU A 106 -2.15 -5.02 -7.85
C GLU A 106 -1.08 -3.92 -7.80
N LEU A 107 -1.41 -2.76 -7.23
CA LEU A 107 -0.45 -1.69 -7.01
C LEU A 107 0.76 -2.14 -6.16
N LEU A 108 0.52 -2.92 -5.10
CA LEU A 108 1.60 -3.43 -4.27
C LEU A 108 2.48 -4.44 -5.03
N VAL A 109 1.88 -5.30 -5.86
CA VAL A 109 2.62 -6.24 -6.71
C VAL A 109 3.54 -5.47 -7.66
N GLU A 110 3.03 -4.45 -8.35
CA GLU A 110 3.84 -3.61 -9.24
C GLU A 110 4.99 -2.92 -8.51
N ILE A 111 4.74 -2.38 -7.31
CA ILE A 111 5.79 -1.78 -6.47
C ILE A 111 6.83 -2.84 -6.09
N ALA A 112 6.40 -4.02 -5.64
CA ALA A 112 7.31 -5.10 -5.24
C ALA A 112 8.16 -5.62 -6.40
N GLU A 113 7.60 -5.67 -7.61
CA GLU A 113 8.32 -6.06 -8.82
C GLU A 113 9.35 -5.02 -9.25
N ARG A 114 9.02 -3.73 -9.14
CA ARG A 114 9.94 -2.63 -9.44
C ARG A 114 11.03 -2.48 -8.38
N GLU A 115 10.69 -2.69 -7.12
CA GLU A 115 11.52 -2.36 -5.95
C GLU A 115 12.04 -3.61 -5.23
N ARG A 116 12.29 -4.71 -5.96
CA ARG A 116 12.66 -6.04 -5.41
C ARG A 116 13.79 -6.01 -4.37
N THR A 117 14.74 -5.08 -4.50
CA THR A 117 15.88 -4.95 -3.58
C THR A 117 15.65 -3.96 -2.43
N ARG A 118 14.56 -3.18 -2.50
CA ARG A 118 14.27 -2.04 -1.61
C ARG A 118 13.02 -2.24 -0.76
N LEU A 119 12.03 -2.99 -1.26
CA LEU A 119 10.84 -3.37 -0.52
C LEU A 119 10.97 -4.82 -0.01
N ARG A 120 10.69 -5.01 1.27
CA ARG A 120 10.53 -6.33 1.89
C ARG A 120 9.13 -6.43 2.49
N LEU A 121 8.40 -7.48 2.13
CA LEU A 121 7.12 -7.82 2.75
C LEU A 121 7.34 -8.95 3.76
N VAL A 122 6.77 -8.82 4.95
CA VAL A 122 6.89 -9.80 6.04
C VAL A 122 5.49 -10.06 6.58
N GLN A 123 5.01 -11.28 6.38
CA GLN A 123 3.71 -11.70 6.88
C GLN A 123 3.88 -12.19 8.33
N GLU A 124 3.84 -11.29 9.30
CA GLU A 124 3.92 -11.61 10.73
C GLU A 124 3.22 -10.56 11.60
N GLU A 125 2.94 -10.90 12.85
CA GLU A 125 2.43 -9.95 13.85
C GLU A 125 3.58 -9.23 14.55
N GLY A 126 3.60 -7.90 14.47
CA GLY A 126 4.47 -7.07 15.30
C GLY A 126 3.92 -6.96 16.72
N VAL A 127 4.68 -7.43 17.70
CA VAL A 127 4.24 -7.56 19.11
C VAL A 127 4.89 -6.54 20.05
N LEU A 128 6.00 -5.93 19.67
CA LEU A 128 6.67 -4.90 20.48
C LEU A 128 7.51 -3.96 19.60
N ILE A 129 7.40 -2.67 19.86
CA ILE A 129 8.27 -1.64 19.30
C ILE A 129 9.18 -1.14 20.41
N SER A 130 10.48 -1.03 20.15
CA SER A 130 11.45 -0.53 21.14
C SER A 130 12.45 0.45 20.50
N PRO A 131 12.74 1.60 21.13
CA PRO A 131 13.78 2.50 20.66
C PRO A 131 15.17 1.90 20.91
N THR A 132 16.11 2.18 20.01
CA THR A 132 17.53 1.83 20.16
C THR A 132 18.41 3.03 19.84
N PRO A 133 19.70 3.03 20.21
CA PRO A 133 20.62 4.11 19.83
C PRO A 133 20.73 4.31 18.31
N ALA A 134 20.36 3.31 17.50
CA ALA A 134 20.42 3.35 16.04
C ALA A 134 19.05 3.60 15.37
N GLY A 135 17.95 3.67 16.13
CA GLY A 135 16.61 3.89 15.60
C GLY A 135 15.53 3.15 16.39
N VAL A 136 14.82 2.25 15.71
CA VAL A 136 13.68 1.51 16.27
C VAL A 136 13.77 0.05 15.84
N GLU A 137 13.46 -0.87 16.75
CA GLU A 137 13.31 -2.29 16.48
C GLU A 137 11.84 -2.72 16.65
N LEU A 138 11.42 -3.66 15.80
CA LEU A 138 10.12 -4.33 15.88
C LEU A 138 10.34 -5.81 16.16
N ARG A 139 9.80 -6.29 17.28
CA ARG A 139 9.74 -7.72 17.59
C ARG A 139 8.52 -8.33 16.92
N LEU A 140 8.71 -9.45 16.24
CA LEU A 140 7.65 -10.27 15.65
C LEU A 140 7.26 -11.41 16.61
N ALA A 141 6.05 -11.96 16.42
CA ALA A 141 5.51 -13.07 17.21
C ALA A 141 6.31 -14.38 17.06
#